data_AF-A0A2V8NAH6-F1
#
_entry.id   AF-A0A2V8NAH6-F1
#
_cell.length_a   1.000
_cell.length_b   1.000
_cell.length_c   1.000
_cell.angle_alpha   90.00
_cell.angle_beta   90.00
_cell.angle_gamma   90.00
#
_symmetry.space_group_name_H-M   'P 1'
#
loop_
_entity.id
_entity.type
_entity.pdbx_description
1 polymer ?
#
loop_
_entity_poly.entity_id
_entity_poly.type
_entity_poly.pdbx_seq_one_letter_code
_entity_poly.pdbx_strand_id
1 'polypeptide(L)'
;MRKEVLTFNACLFLLWAVPFVPARQQVSPSEAAPVQIQSNDVTFSFGEGRYFIDGKAPRGFNEFEYLYLEGGSFKLSPDKKRMVTDSPAALKGELYKGRRKFKLRKATMEGDALTFESQAVAGLSFQFSGTVFNARPPSDADAEIGIKGRLSKWMNGKKVAEALVTFSYLEPED
;
A
#
# COMPACT_ATOMS: atom_id res chain seq x y z
N MET A 1 13.61 52.52 10.65
CA MET A 1 15.03 52.46 11.03
C MET A 1 15.22 51.48 12.17
N ARG A 2 15.79 50.29 11.91
CA ARG A 2 16.31 49.28 12.87
C ARG A 2 16.89 48.15 11.99
N LYS A 3 18.13 48.31 11.53
CA LYS A 3 19.39 47.67 11.99
C LYS A 3 19.42 46.17 11.72
N GLU A 4 20.01 45.84 10.57
CA GLU A 4 20.46 44.51 10.16
C GLU A 4 21.64 44.04 11.01
N VAL A 5 21.70 42.74 11.27
CA VAL A 5 22.88 42.06 11.82
C VAL A 5 23.20 40.90 10.89
N LEU A 6 24.20 41.12 10.04
CA LEU A 6 24.73 40.16 9.09
C LEU A 6 25.92 39.45 9.77
N THR A 7 25.78 38.17 10.08
CA THR A 7 26.87 37.40 10.71
C THR A 7 27.66 36.66 9.63
N PHE A 8 28.90 37.13 9.42
CA PHE A 8 29.92 36.54 8.55
C PHE A 8 30.51 35.31 9.25
N ASN A 9 30.48 34.14 8.62
CA ASN A 9 31.13 32.94 9.14
C ASN A 9 32.16 32.45 8.11
N ALA A 10 33.43 32.71 8.42
CA ALA A 10 34.58 32.34 7.59
C ALA A 10 35.00 30.90 7.94
N CYS A 11 34.76 29.96 7.03
CA CYS A 11 35.28 28.60 7.17
C CYS A 11 36.75 28.55 6.73
N LEU A 12 37.60 28.35 7.73
CA LEU A 12 39.03 28.11 7.65
C LEU A 12 39.30 26.75 6.98
N PHE A 13 40.00 26.75 5.83
CA PHE A 13 40.50 25.53 5.19
C PHE A 13 41.76 25.04 5.93
N LEU A 14 41.67 23.89 6.58
CA LEU A 14 42.81 23.15 7.11
C LEU A 14 43.19 22.02 6.13
N LEU A 15 44.32 22.20 5.45
CA LEU A 15 45.01 21.13 4.70
C LEU A 15 45.52 20.07 5.69
N TRP A 16 45.08 18.83 5.54
CA TRP A 16 45.67 17.68 6.21
C TRP A 16 46.46 16.84 5.21
N ALA A 17 47.72 16.58 5.55
CA ALA A 17 48.62 15.69 4.83
C ALA A 17 48.14 14.24 4.96
N VAL A 18 48.08 13.53 3.84
CA VAL A 18 47.67 12.10 3.80
C VAL A 18 48.92 11.23 3.89
N PRO A 19 49.03 10.29 4.86
CA PRO A 19 50.12 9.33 4.89
C PRO A 19 49.96 8.25 3.81
N PHE A 20 51.08 7.93 3.20
CA PHE A 20 51.29 6.86 2.21
C PHE A 20 50.98 5.48 2.82
N VAL A 21 50.03 4.75 2.21
CA VAL A 21 49.65 3.38 2.61
C VAL A 21 50.36 2.37 1.69
N PRO A 22 51.11 1.39 2.23
CA PRO A 22 51.76 0.36 1.42
C PRO A 22 50.74 -0.63 0.83
N ALA A 23 51.00 -1.05 -0.41
CA ALA A 23 50.16 -1.95 -1.19
C ALA A 23 49.96 -3.31 -0.51
N ARG A 24 48.71 -3.65 -0.20
CA ARG A 24 48.29 -4.95 0.31
C ARG A 24 48.08 -5.90 -0.87
N GLN A 25 48.82 -7.01 -0.91
CA GLN A 25 48.66 -8.09 -1.89
C GLN A 25 47.20 -8.57 -1.96
N GLN A 26 46.61 -8.49 -3.15
CA GLN A 26 45.32 -9.10 -3.46
C GLN A 26 45.49 -10.62 -3.48
N VAL A 27 44.95 -11.28 -2.47
CA VAL A 27 44.67 -12.71 -2.51
C VAL A 27 43.41 -12.86 -3.34
N SER A 28 43.50 -13.52 -4.49
CA SER A 28 42.36 -13.80 -5.37
C SER A 28 41.24 -14.48 -4.59
N PRO A 29 40.01 -13.96 -4.59
CA PRO A 29 38.87 -14.69 -4.09
C PRO A 29 38.59 -15.85 -5.05
N SER A 30 38.70 -17.07 -4.51
CA SER A 30 38.18 -18.28 -5.13
C SER A 30 36.74 -18.04 -5.54
N GLU A 31 36.46 -18.20 -6.83
CA GLU A 31 35.18 -18.04 -7.48
C GLU A 31 34.20 -19.07 -6.92
N ALA A 32 33.52 -18.69 -5.83
CA ALA A 32 32.35 -19.39 -5.35
C ALA A 32 31.26 -19.21 -6.42
N ALA A 33 30.83 -20.32 -7.02
CA ALA A 33 29.72 -20.35 -7.96
C ALA A 33 28.55 -19.53 -7.40
N PRO A 34 27.91 -18.66 -8.22
CA PRO A 34 26.81 -17.85 -7.73
C PRO A 34 25.69 -18.77 -7.27
N VAL A 35 25.40 -18.72 -5.97
CA VAL A 35 24.18 -19.30 -5.40
C VAL A 35 23.03 -18.59 -6.10
N GLN A 36 22.35 -19.28 -7.02
CA GLN A 36 21.11 -18.79 -7.61
C GLN A 36 20.06 -18.76 -6.50
N ILE A 37 19.99 -17.64 -5.79
CA ILE A 37 18.84 -17.31 -4.97
C ILE A 37 17.69 -17.12 -5.96
N GLN A 38 16.90 -18.16 -6.19
CA GLN A 38 15.60 -18.03 -6.82
C GLN A 38 14.74 -17.16 -5.89
N SER A 39 14.85 -15.84 -6.05
CA SER A 39 13.83 -14.93 -5.55
C SER A 39 12.57 -15.27 -6.34
N ASN A 40 11.64 -15.97 -5.72
CA ASN A 40 10.30 -16.11 -6.26
C ASN A 40 9.69 -14.70 -6.30
N ASP A 41 9.96 -13.97 -7.38
CA ASP A 41 9.47 -12.63 -7.68
C ASP A 41 8.02 -12.74 -8.13
N VAL A 42 7.18 -13.24 -7.21
CA VAL A 42 5.76 -13.43 -7.48
C VAL A 42 5.09 -12.07 -7.38
N THR A 43 4.63 -11.59 -8.52
CA THR A 43 3.82 -10.38 -8.62
C THR A 43 2.35 -10.74 -8.50
N PHE A 44 1.66 -10.12 -7.54
CA PHE A 44 0.21 -10.19 -7.38
C PHE A 44 -0.44 -8.96 -7.97
N SER A 45 -1.72 -9.05 -8.31
CA SER A 45 -2.54 -7.90 -8.72
C SER A 45 -3.94 -8.05 -8.14
N PHE A 46 -4.69 -6.95 -8.01
CA PHE A 46 -6.10 -7.08 -7.64
C PHE A 46 -6.94 -7.73 -8.76
N GLY A 47 -6.43 -7.78 -10.00
CA GLY A 47 -7.17 -8.33 -11.14
C GLY A 47 -8.50 -7.59 -11.37
N GLU A 48 -9.59 -8.34 -11.56
CA GLU A 48 -10.98 -7.86 -11.49
C GLU A 48 -11.61 -8.24 -10.14
N GLY A 49 -10.89 -7.97 -9.04
CA GLY A 49 -11.17 -8.50 -7.72
C GLY A 49 -12.39 -7.88 -7.05
N ARG A 50 -13.27 -8.75 -6.52
CA ARG A 50 -14.37 -8.35 -5.64
C ARG A 50 -13.99 -8.70 -4.20
N TYR A 51 -13.94 -7.67 -3.36
CA TYR A 51 -13.53 -7.78 -1.98
C TYR A 51 -14.74 -7.53 -1.08
N PHE A 52 -15.18 -8.55 -0.37
CA PHE A 52 -16.34 -8.50 0.52
C PHE A 52 -15.87 -8.17 1.93
N ILE A 53 -16.70 -7.49 2.73
CA ILE A 53 -16.39 -7.35 4.16
C ILE A 53 -16.38 -8.75 4.78
N ASP A 54 -15.27 -9.09 5.41
CA ASP A 54 -15.13 -10.32 6.16
C ASP A 54 -16.07 -10.32 7.38
N GLY A 55 -16.95 -11.32 7.43
CA GLY A 55 -18.01 -11.42 8.43
C GLY A 55 -19.18 -10.46 8.20
N LYS A 56 -19.71 -9.88 9.29
CA LYS A 56 -20.91 -9.04 9.23
C LYS A 56 -20.57 -7.59 8.95
N ALA A 57 -21.24 -6.99 7.97
CA ALA A 57 -21.14 -5.56 7.69
C ALA A 57 -21.35 -4.70 8.96
N PRO A 58 -20.45 -3.76 9.27
CA PRO A 58 -20.60 -2.90 10.44
C PRO A 58 -21.89 -2.08 10.39
N ARG A 59 -22.44 -1.77 11.57
CA ARG A 59 -23.66 -0.95 11.67
C ARG A 59 -23.47 0.37 10.93
N GLY A 60 -24.42 0.70 10.06
CA GLY A 60 -24.41 1.93 9.27
C GLY A 60 -23.73 1.84 7.91
N PHE A 61 -23.21 0.66 7.51
CA PHE A 61 -22.58 0.42 6.22
C PHE A 61 -23.39 -0.61 5.40
N ASN A 62 -24.64 -0.27 5.09
CA ASN A 62 -25.56 -1.16 4.36
C ASN A 62 -25.68 -0.75 2.88
N GLU A 63 -24.96 0.26 2.42
CA GLU A 63 -25.14 0.85 1.09
C GLU A 63 -24.25 0.23 0.00
N PHE A 64 -23.34 -0.66 0.36
CA PHE A 64 -22.56 -1.48 -0.54
C PHE A 64 -22.46 -2.92 0.01
N GLU A 65 -22.12 -3.87 -0.84
CA GLU A 65 -21.93 -5.30 -0.57
C GLU A 65 -20.46 -5.68 -0.69
N TYR A 66 -19.79 -5.16 -1.73
CA TYR A 66 -18.37 -5.39 -1.96
C TYR A 66 -17.66 -4.15 -2.50
N LEU A 67 -16.35 -4.18 -2.36
CA LEU A 67 -15.39 -3.28 -2.97
C LEU A 67 -14.81 -3.97 -4.22
N TYR A 68 -15.07 -3.42 -5.39
CA TYR A 68 -14.37 -3.79 -6.61
C TYR A 68 -13.08 -2.98 -6.72
N LEU A 69 -11.96 -3.66 -6.96
CA LEU A 69 -10.69 -3.01 -7.26
C LEU A 69 -10.08 -3.62 -8.53
N GLU A 70 -9.52 -2.77 -9.36
CA GLU A 70 -8.85 -3.15 -10.59
C GLU A 70 -7.50 -2.44 -10.71
N GLY A 71 -6.50 -3.21 -11.16
CA GLY A 71 -5.11 -2.77 -11.28
C GLY A 71 -4.31 -3.03 -10.02
N GLY A 72 -3.19 -2.32 -9.87
CA GLY A 72 -2.23 -2.58 -8.79
C GLY A 72 -1.33 -3.77 -9.09
N SER A 73 -0.02 -3.61 -8.89
CA SER A 73 0.92 -4.73 -8.84
C SER A 73 1.63 -4.73 -7.49
N PHE A 74 1.73 -5.90 -6.90
CA PHE A 74 2.27 -6.13 -5.58
C PHE A 74 3.35 -7.18 -5.62
N LYS A 75 4.35 -7.02 -4.77
CA LYS A 75 5.29 -8.08 -4.45
C LYS A 75 5.22 -8.38 -2.97
N LEU A 76 5.44 -9.63 -2.63
CA LEU A 76 5.59 -9.99 -1.25
C LEU A 76 6.94 -9.44 -0.75
N SER A 77 6.94 -8.77 0.40
CA SER A 77 8.17 -8.30 1.03
C SER A 77 9.11 -9.46 1.33
N PRO A 78 10.43 -9.22 1.48
CA PRO A 78 11.41 -10.26 1.82
C PRO A 78 11.07 -11.04 3.10
N ASP A 79 10.38 -10.39 4.05
CA ASP A 79 9.90 -10.99 5.31
C ASP A 79 8.66 -11.89 5.13
N LYS A 80 8.11 -11.98 3.91
CA LYS A 80 6.91 -12.72 3.52
C LYS A 80 5.60 -12.32 4.23
N LYS A 81 5.59 -11.17 4.90
CA LYS A 81 4.47 -10.74 5.77
C LYS A 81 3.62 -9.61 5.20
N ARG A 82 4.17 -8.82 4.27
CA ARG A 82 3.51 -7.61 3.75
C ARG A 82 3.50 -7.62 2.23
N MET A 83 2.45 -7.03 1.65
CA MET A 83 2.39 -6.75 0.23
C MET A 83 2.95 -5.36 0.01
N VAL A 84 3.96 -5.22 -0.85
CA VAL A 84 4.56 -3.94 -1.19
C VAL A 84 4.24 -3.63 -2.63
N THR A 85 3.77 -2.41 -2.89
CA THR A 85 3.50 -1.91 -4.23
C THR A 85 4.76 -1.99 -5.09
N ASP A 86 4.67 -2.66 -6.24
CA ASP A 86 5.78 -2.82 -7.20
C ASP A 86 5.88 -1.62 -8.16
N SER A 87 4.74 -1.02 -8.53
CA SER A 87 4.67 0.18 -9.37
C SER A 87 3.54 1.09 -8.92
N PRO A 88 3.68 2.43 -8.96
CA PRO A 88 2.59 3.36 -8.69
C PRO A 88 1.42 3.08 -9.63
N ALA A 89 0.40 2.42 -9.10
CA ALA A 89 -0.73 1.99 -9.88
C ALA A 89 -1.89 2.97 -9.73
N ALA A 90 -2.40 3.44 -10.88
CA ALA A 90 -3.71 4.05 -10.92
C ALA A 90 -4.75 2.96 -10.62
N LEU A 91 -5.11 2.84 -9.34
CA LEU A 91 -6.16 1.94 -8.91
C LEU A 91 -7.52 2.49 -9.35
N LYS A 92 -8.29 1.64 -10.02
CA LYS A 92 -9.71 1.88 -10.26
C LYS A 92 -10.49 1.06 -9.26
N GLY A 93 -11.68 1.54 -8.92
CA GLY A 93 -12.57 0.74 -8.09
C GLY A 93 -13.94 1.35 -7.92
N GLU A 94 -14.83 0.56 -7.35
CA GLU A 94 -16.21 0.94 -7.06
C GLU A 94 -16.67 0.22 -5.79
N LEU A 95 -17.42 0.89 -4.91
CA LEU A 95 -18.26 0.19 -3.92
C LEU A 95 -19.60 -0.13 -4.58
N TYR A 96 -20.03 -1.38 -4.53
CA TYR A 96 -21.16 -1.88 -5.29
C TYR A 96 -22.25 -2.46 -4.39
N LYS A 97 -23.53 -2.14 -4.66
CA LYS A 97 -24.70 -2.86 -4.15
C LYS A 97 -25.85 -2.80 -5.14
N GLY A 98 -26.19 -3.93 -5.74
CA GLY A 98 -27.19 -4.00 -6.81
C GLY A 98 -26.97 -2.91 -7.87
N ARG A 99 -27.95 -2.04 -8.10
CA ARG A 99 -27.82 -0.95 -9.10
C ARG A 99 -27.03 0.27 -8.62
N ARG A 100 -26.70 0.36 -7.33
CA ARG A 100 -26.01 1.52 -6.76
C ARG A 100 -24.50 1.28 -6.78
N LYS A 101 -23.77 2.27 -7.31
CA LYS A 101 -22.31 2.24 -7.44
C LYS A 101 -21.72 3.53 -6.91
N PHE A 102 -20.69 3.44 -6.09
CA PHE A 102 -19.89 4.57 -5.66
C PHE A 102 -18.49 4.44 -6.26
N LYS A 103 -18.27 5.09 -7.40
CA LYS A 103 -16.96 5.07 -8.08
C LYS A 103 -15.90 5.69 -7.20
N LEU A 104 -14.71 5.11 -7.15
CA LEU A 104 -13.58 5.73 -6.46
C LEU A 104 -13.09 6.93 -7.28
N ARG A 105 -13.00 8.10 -6.64
CA ARG A 105 -12.46 9.33 -7.23
C ARG A 105 -10.94 9.36 -7.11
N LYS A 106 -10.43 8.86 -5.98
CA LYS A 106 -9.01 8.73 -5.69
C LYS A 106 -8.83 7.39 -4.99
N ALA A 107 -7.95 6.55 -5.52
CA ALA A 107 -7.44 5.38 -4.84
C ALA A 107 -5.92 5.43 -4.98
N THR A 108 -5.23 5.48 -3.85
CA THR A 108 -3.78 5.69 -3.78
C THR A 108 -3.16 4.60 -2.96
N MET A 109 -2.01 4.13 -3.44
CA MET A 109 -1.29 3.01 -2.87
C MET A 109 0.18 3.36 -2.73
N GLU A 110 0.70 3.24 -1.51
CA GLU A 110 2.08 3.59 -1.17
C GLU A 110 2.62 2.51 -0.23
N GLY A 111 3.55 1.68 -0.71
CA GLY A 111 4.00 0.51 0.04
C GLY A 111 2.86 -0.50 0.22
N ASP A 112 2.49 -0.78 1.47
CA ASP A 112 1.33 -1.60 1.83
C ASP A 112 0.09 -0.76 2.15
N ALA A 113 0.20 0.57 2.19
CA ALA A 113 -0.91 1.45 2.53
C ALA A 113 -1.86 1.62 1.33
N LEU A 114 -3.16 1.48 1.59
CA LEU A 114 -4.23 1.73 0.63
C LEU A 114 -5.17 2.79 1.20
N THR A 115 -5.42 3.82 0.40
CA THR A 115 -6.38 4.87 0.71
C THR A 115 -7.32 5.08 -0.46
N PHE A 116 -8.61 5.32 -0.19
CA PHE A 116 -9.52 5.73 -1.25
C PHE A 116 -10.62 6.67 -0.76
N GLU A 117 -11.19 7.40 -1.72
CA GLU A 117 -12.40 8.21 -1.55
C GLU A 117 -13.35 7.92 -2.70
N SER A 118 -14.63 7.68 -2.38
CA SER A 118 -15.69 7.50 -3.37
C SER A 118 -16.29 8.84 -3.80
N GLN A 119 -16.82 8.88 -5.03
CA GLN A 119 -17.75 9.91 -5.45
C GLN A 119 -18.98 9.91 -4.55
N ALA A 120 -19.55 11.10 -4.36
CA ALA A 120 -20.79 11.26 -3.61
C ALA A 120 -21.99 10.89 -4.49
N VAL A 121 -22.89 10.05 -3.97
CA VAL A 121 -24.16 9.71 -4.61
C VAL A 121 -25.27 10.11 -3.65
N ALA A 122 -26.14 11.04 -4.07
CA ALA A 122 -27.18 11.62 -3.21
C ALA A 122 -26.65 12.13 -1.86
N GLY A 123 -25.47 12.80 -1.89
CA GLY A 123 -24.82 13.34 -0.69
C GLY A 123 -24.01 12.32 0.13
N LEU A 124 -24.09 11.03 -0.19
CA LEU A 124 -23.38 9.95 0.52
C LEU A 124 -22.05 9.61 -0.16
N SER A 125 -20.95 9.60 0.59
CA SER A 125 -19.64 9.13 0.14
C SER A 125 -18.92 8.31 1.20
N PHE A 126 -17.86 7.62 0.78
CA PHE A 126 -17.03 6.77 1.62
C PHE A 126 -15.57 7.16 1.51
N GLN A 127 -14.85 7.05 2.63
CA GLN A 127 -13.40 7.20 2.70
C GLN A 127 -12.80 6.02 3.42
N PHE A 128 -11.68 5.52 2.92
CA PHE A 128 -10.96 4.41 3.51
C PHE A 128 -9.49 4.74 3.69
N SER A 129 -8.92 4.24 4.79
CA SER A 129 -7.49 4.25 5.04
C SER A 129 -7.10 2.97 5.75
N GLY A 130 -6.18 2.21 5.16
CA GLY A 130 -5.80 0.89 5.63
C GLY A 130 -4.57 0.34 4.94
N THR A 131 -4.40 -0.97 5.02
CA THR A 131 -3.29 -1.69 4.41
C THR A 131 -3.75 -2.94 3.66
N VAL A 132 -2.97 -3.30 2.66
CA VAL A 132 -3.05 -4.56 1.93
C VAL A 132 -2.16 -5.59 2.64
N PHE A 133 -2.66 -6.81 2.82
CA PHE A 133 -1.92 -7.89 3.46
C PHE A 133 -2.13 -9.21 2.73
N ASN A 134 -1.25 -10.16 2.95
CA ASN A 134 -1.44 -11.52 2.47
C ASN A 134 -2.40 -12.26 3.42
N ALA A 135 -3.61 -12.57 2.96
CA ALA A 135 -4.66 -13.21 3.75
C ALA A 135 -4.42 -14.72 3.93
N ARG A 136 -3.60 -15.35 3.07
CA ARG A 136 -3.31 -16.79 3.13
C ARG A 136 -1.80 -17.05 3.23
N PRO A 137 -1.33 -17.96 4.10
CA PRO A 137 0.11 -18.21 4.24
C PRO A 137 0.73 -18.71 2.93
N PRO A 138 2.00 -18.33 2.63
CA PRO A 138 2.67 -18.60 1.36
C PRO A 138 3.04 -20.09 1.12
N SER A 139 2.55 -21.01 1.95
CA SER A 139 2.63 -22.46 1.67
C SER A 139 1.69 -22.89 0.55
N ASP A 140 0.66 -22.08 0.29
CA ASP A 140 -0.37 -22.37 -0.69
C ASP A 140 -0.01 -21.56 -1.94
N ALA A 141 -0.07 -22.19 -3.12
CA ALA A 141 0.29 -21.57 -4.39
C ALA A 141 -0.59 -20.35 -4.75
N ASP A 142 -1.64 -20.11 -3.97
CA ASP A 142 -2.67 -19.11 -4.17
C ASP A 142 -2.61 -18.09 -3.02
N ALA A 143 -1.70 -17.10 -3.12
CA ALA A 143 -1.71 -16.02 -2.15
C ALA A 143 -2.95 -15.15 -2.35
N GLU A 144 -3.76 -15.04 -1.30
CA GLU A 144 -4.99 -14.26 -1.33
C GLU A 144 -4.72 -12.84 -0.81
N ILE A 145 -5.17 -11.83 -1.55
CA ILE A 145 -4.99 -10.43 -1.14
C ILE A 145 -6.12 -10.05 -0.18
N GLY A 146 -5.77 -9.64 1.03
CA GLY A 146 -6.69 -9.03 2.00
C GLY A 146 -6.47 -7.53 2.14
N ILE A 147 -7.51 -6.81 2.52
CA ILE A 147 -7.46 -5.36 2.78
C ILE A 147 -8.02 -5.11 4.18
N LYS A 148 -7.33 -4.39 5.05
CA LYS A 148 -7.87 -4.06 6.38
C LYS A 148 -7.64 -2.60 6.72
N GLY A 149 -8.60 -1.97 7.38
CA GLY A 149 -8.45 -0.57 7.72
C GLY A 149 -9.70 0.06 8.30
N ARG A 150 -9.70 1.38 8.28
CA ARG A 150 -10.79 2.22 8.76
C ARG A 150 -11.62 2.72 7.58
N LEU A 151 -12.91 2.44 7.63
CA LEU A 151 -13.89 2.93 6.67
C LEU A 151 -14.79 3.97 7.34
N SER A 152 -14.92 5.13 6.70
CA SER A 152 -15.71 6.26 7.15
C SER A 152 -16.82 6.56 6.15
N LYS A 153 -18.02 6.77 6.68
CA LYS A 153 -19.20 7.17 5.92
C LYS A 153 -19.46 8.65 6.12
N TRP A 154 -19.68 9.36 5.02
CA TRP A 154 -19.90 10.80 4.99
C TRP A 154 -21.23 11.13 4.33
N MET A 155 -22.02 12.00 4.96
CA MET A 155 -23.28 12.51 4.42
C MET A 155 -23.20 14.04 4.35
N ASN A 156 -23.33 14.59 3.14
CA ASN A 156 -23.24 16.02 2.87
C ASN A 156 -21.99 16.67 3.49
N GLY A 157 -20.84 16.00 3.37
CA GLY A 157 -19.56 16.47 3.91
C GLY A 157 -19.37 16.27 5.42
N LYS A 158 -20.34 15.71 6.14
CA LYS A 158 -20.22 15.37 7.58
C LYS A 158 -20.00 13.88 7.78
N LYS A 159 -19.01 13.50 8.59
CA LYS A 159 -18.80 12.09 8.98
C LYS A 159 -19.95 11.63 9.87
N VAL A 160 -20.65 10.56 9.46
CA VAL A 160 -21.84 10.02 10.15
C VAL A 160 -21.62 8.62 10.73
N ALA A 161 -20.65 7.86 10.22
CA ALA A 161 -20.25 6.58 10.77
C ALA A 161 -18.78 6.30 10.47
N GLU A 162 -18.17 5.45 11.29
CA GLU A 162 -16.81 4.98 11.12
C GLU A 162 -16.70 3.56 11.71
N ALA A 163 -15.97 2.67 11.03
CA ALA A 163 -15.75 1.31 11.47
C ALA A 163 -14.38 0.80 11.05
N LEU A 164 -13.87 -0.19 11.77
CA LEU A 164 -12.79 -1.04 11.28
C LEU A 164 -13.39 -2.16 10.44
N VAL A 165 -12.82 -2.39 9.26
CA VAL A 165 -13.25 -3.41 8.31
C VAL A 165 -12.05 -4.20 7.82
N THR A 166 -12.28 -5.48 7.56
CA THR A 166 -11.41 -6.32 6.75
C THR A 166 -12.21 -6.68 5.52
N PHE A 167 -11.62 -6.55 4.34
CA PHE A 167 -12.13 -7.09 3.11
C PHE A 167 -11.29 -8.28 2.68
N SER A 168 -11.94 -9.37 2.29
CA SER A 168 -11.33 -10.61 1.79
C SER A 168 -11.85 -10.93 0.39
N TYR A 169 -11.05 -11.70 -0.35
CA TYR A 169 -11.44 -12.21 -1.65
C TYR A 169 -12.21 -13.52 -1.43
N LEU A 170 -13.48 -13.38 -1.03
CA LEU A 170 -14.39 -14.51 -0.96
C LEU A 170 -15.29 -14.45 -2.18
N GLU A 171 -15.26 -15.46 -3.04
CA GLU A 171 -16.51 -15.81 -3.73
C GLU A 171 -17.49 -16.18 -2.61
N PRO A 172 -18.61 -15.47 -2.44
CA PRO A 172 -19.59 -15.85 -1.43
C PRO A 172 -20.05 -17.28 -1.75
N GLU A 173 -19.81 -18.22 -0.83
CA GLU A 173 -20.51 -19.51 -0.87
C GLU A 173 -22.00 -19.21 -0.66
N ASP A 174 -22.81 -19.62 -1.63
CA ASP A 174 -24.27 -19.43 -1.67
C ASP A 174 -25.01 -20.01 -0.44
#